data_AF-A0A3B9ES49-F1
#
_entry.id   AF-A0A3B9ES49-F1
#
_cell.length_a   1.000
_cell.length_b   1.000
_cell.length_c   1.000
_cell.angle_alpha   90.00
_cell.angle_beta   90.00
_cell.angle_gamma   90.00
#
_symmetry.space_group_name_H-M   'P 1'
#
loop_
_entity.id
_entity.type
_entity.pdbx_description
1 polymer ?
#
loop_
_entity_poly.entity_id
_entity_poly.type
_entity_poly.pdbx_seq_one_letter_code
_entity_poly.pdbx_strand_id
1 'polypeptide(L)'
;MNGTLRAVSEQVHGTCLDLGGAGVLLLGPSGAGKSDLALRLIDGGGPDGPRLVADDRVDLAIRDGRVWARGPEALKGLLEVRGVGIMPMKHTAEVPLALVCDLVAPPLVDRLPEERATDILGLNIPFIRLAPFEASAPAKIRLALRRLPWDDAPTGDPAEAGRAGDGRP
;
A
#
# COMPACT_ATOMS: atom_id res chain seq x y z
N MET A 1 38.17 9.22 -6.60
CA MET A 1 36.98 9.74 -7.31
C MET A 1 35.75 9.22 -6.56
N ASN A 2 35.29 9.92 -5.52
CA ASN A 2 34.09 9.53 -4.77
C ASN A 2 32.87 10.12 -5.47
N GLY A 3 32.29 9.38 -6.40
CA GLY A 3 30.94 9.67 -6.88
C GLY A 3 29.96 9.22 -5.79
N THR A 4 29.49 10.15 -4.97
CA THR A 4 28.31 9.91 -4.11
C THR A 4 27.14 9.62 -5.06
N LEU A 5 26.81 8.34 -5.24
CA LEU A 5 25.57 7.93 -5.90
C LEU A 5 24.42 8.61 -5.14
N ARG A 6 23.73 9.55 -5.81
CA ARG A 6 22.48 10.09 -5.29
C ARG A 6 21.52 8.92 -5.16
N ALA A 7 20.89 8.77 -3.99
CA ALA A 7 19.74 7.90 -3.87
C ALA A 7 18.73 8.31 -4.94
N VAL A 8 18.34 7.36 -5.80
CA VAL A 8 17.30 7.61 -6.80
C VAL A 8 15.98 7.70 -6.03
N SER A 9 15.34 8.86 -6.10
CA SER A 9 14.07 9.12 -5.42
C SER A 9 13.13 9.94 -6.30
N GLU A 10 11.84 9.68 -6.18
CA GLU A 10 10.78 10.49 -6.79
C GLU A 10 9.65 10.70 -5.77
N GLN A 11 8.83 11.72 -6.01
CA GLN A 11 7.60 11.93 -5.24
C GLN A 11 6.41 11.80 -6.18
N VAL A 12 5.42 11.00 -5.77
CA VAL A 12 4.21 10.75 -6.55
C VAL A 12 2.98 11.22 -5.79
N HIS A 13 1.96 11.66 -6.54
CA HIS A 13 0.65 11.93 -5.97
C HIS A 13 -0.15 10.62 -5.84
N GLY A 14 -0.44 10.22 -4.61
CA GLY A 14 -1.00 8.92 -4.33
C GLY A 14 -1.27 8.70 -2.85
N THR A 15 -1.83 7.55 -2.53
CA THR A 15 -2.02 7.11 -1.14
C THR A 15 -1.35 5.75 -0.98
N CYS A 16 -0.50 5.57 0.03
CA CYS A 16 0.20 4.32 0.27
C CYS A 16 -0.22 3.71 1.61
N LEU A 17 -0.42 2.40 1.62
CA LEU A 17 -0.75 1.61 2.80
C LEU A 17 0.26 0.48 3.00
N ASP A 18 0.49 0.13 4.25
CA ASP A 18 1.18 -1.06 4.68
C ASP A 18 0.14 -2.15 4.99
N LEU A 19 0.13 -3.22 4.18
CA LEU A 19 -0.71 -4.39 4.37
C LEU A 19 0.15 -5.57 4.82
N GLY A 20 0.53 -5.58 6.11
CA GLY A 20 1.29 -6.67 6.71
C GLY A 20 2.72 -6.76 6.18
N GLY A 21 3.39 -5.63 6.05
CA GLY A 21 4.75 -5.49 5.51
C GLY A 21 4.81 -5.26 4.00
N ALA A 22 3.68 -5.41 3.29
CA ALA A 22 3.60 -5.20 1.84
C ALA A 22 3.01 -3.82 1.52
N GLY A 23 3.80 -2.96 0.86
CA GLY A 23 3.37 -1.64 0.44
C GLY A 23 2.41 -1.69 -0.74
N VAL A 24 1.24 -1.09 -0.59
CA VAL A 24 0.26 -0.89 -1.66
C VAL A 24 0.15 0.59 -1.98
N LEU A 25 0.51 0.97 -3.20
CA LEU A 25 0.41 2.34 -3.70
C LEU A 25 -0.85 2.50 -4.55
N LEU A 26 -1.75 3.35 -4.12
CA LEU A 26 -2.96 3.74 -4.84
C LEU A 26 -2.67 4.99 -5.68
N LEU A 27 -2.79 4.86 -6.99
CA LEU A 27 -2.65 5.94 -7.97
C LEU A 27 -3.97 6.19 -8.68
N GLY A 28 -4.09 7.34 -9.32
CA GLY A 28 -5.27 7.73 -10.07
C GLY A 28 -5.51 9.25 -9.97
N PRO A 29 -6.41 9.79 -10.80
CA PRO A 29 -6.67 11.23 -10.84
C PRO A 29 -7.15 11.78 -9.48
N SER A 30 -7.09 13.10 -9.33
CA SER A 30 -7.70 13.75 -8.16
C SER A 30 -9.20 13.41 -8.10
N GLY A 31 -9.71 13.11 -6.91
CA GLY A 31 -11.09 12.65 -6.73
C GLY A 31 -11.36 11.19 -7.12
N ALA A 32 -10.36 10.40 -7.55
CA ALA A 32 -10.53 8.98 -7.87
C ALA A 32 -10.83 8.07 -6.65
N GLY A 33 -10.95 8.61 -5.44
CA GLY A 33 -11.26 7.80 -4.25
C GLY A 33 -10.06 7.06 -3.64
N LYS A 34 -8.82 7.52 -3.85
CA LYS A 34 -7.60 6.94 -3.25
C LYS A 34 -7.69 6.88 -1.71
N SER A 35 -7.91 8.02 -1.07
CA SER A 35 -8.03 8.15 0.39
C SER A 35 -9.26 7.42 0.94
N ASP A 36 -10.37 7.40 0.19
CA ASP A 36 -11.57 6.63 0.56
C ASP A 36 -11.32 5.12 0.54
N LEU A 37 -10.67 4.60 -0.49
CA LEU A 37 -10.32 3.19 -0.56
C LEU A 37 -9.31 2.80 0.52
N ALA A 38 -8.35 3.69 0.82
CA ALA A 38 -7.43 3.53 1.94
C ALA A 38 -8.17 3.45 3.28
N LEU A 39 -9.14 4.33 3.52
CA LEU A 39 -9.99 4.30 4.71
C LEU A 39 -10.72 2.95 4.83
N ARG A 40 -11.36 2.48 3.75
CA ARG A 40 -12.07 1.18 3.75
C ARG A 40 -11.15 -0.01 4.00
N LEU A 41 -9.91 0.03 3.52
CA LEU A 41 -8.92 -1.01 3.79
C LEU A 41 -8.52 -1.06 5.26
N ILE A 42 -8.28 0.12 5.87
CA ILE A 42 -7.91 0.25 7.28
C ILE A 42 -9.08 -0.17 8.18
N ASP A 43 -10.26 0.39 7.95
CA ASP A 43 -11.47 0.15 8.76
C ASP A 43 -11.86 -1.34 8.75
N GLY A 44 -11.83 -1.99 7.60
CA GLY A 44 -12.13 -3.43 7.47
C GLY A 44 -11.05 -4.37 8.01
N GLY A 45 -9.92 -3.86 8.52
CA GLY A 45 -8.78 -4.65 8.97
C GLY A 45 -8.70 -4.93 10.48
N GLY A 46 -9.48 -4.23 11.31
CA GLY A 46 -9.40 -4.37 12.77
C GLY A 46 -8.10 -3.82 13.39
N PRO A 47 -7.78 -4.19 14.65
CA PRO A 47 -6.67 -3.59 15.41
C PRO A 47 -5.27 -3.76 14.78
N ASP A 48 -5.06 -4.88 14.09
CA ASP A 48 -3.81 -5.25 13.39
C ASP A 48 -3.96 -5.14 11.86
N GLY A 49 -4.96 -4.39 11.42
CA GLY A 49 -5.26 -4.15 10.02
C GLY A 49 -4.22 -3.30 9.30
N PRO A 50 -4.50 -2.95 8.03
CA PRO A 50 -3.64 -2.10 7.24
C PRO A 50 -3.33 -0.78 7.94
N ARG A 51 -2.13 -0.26 7.74
CA ARG A 51 -1.66 1.02 8.31
C ARG A 51 -1.43 2.01 7.19
N LEU A 52 -1.67 3.29 7.47
CA LEU A 52 -1.33 4.34 6.52
C LEU A 52 0.19 4.49 6.44
N VAL A 53 0.74 4.64 5.24
CA VAL A 53 2.14 5.05 5.05
C VAL A 53 2.18 6.53 4.67
N ALA A 54 1.34 6.91 3.72
CA ALA A 54 1.17 8.30 3.32
C ALA A 54 -0.16 8.53 2.61
N ASP A 55 -0.66 9.77 2.64
CA ASP A 55 -1.78 10.24 1.82
C ASP A 55 -1.38 11.51 1.07
N ASP A 56 -2.00 11.76 -0.09
CA ASP A 56 -1.71 12.84 -1.05
C ASP A 56 -0.32 12.79 -1.72
N ARG A 57 0.76 12.65 -0.96
CA ARG A 57 2.15 12.62 -1.45
C ARG A 57 2.91 11.45 -0.86
N VAL A 58 3.52 10.66 -1.74
CA VAL A 58 4.34 9.50 -1.37
C VAL A 58 5.75 9.72 -1.91
N ASP A 59 6.74 9.69 -1.03
CA ASP A 59 8.14 9.68 -1.42
C ASP A 59 8.56 8.24 -1.69
N LEU A 60 9.13 7.99 -2.86
CA LEU A 60 9.66 6.70 -3.30
C LEU A 60 11.19 6.79 -3.40
N ALA A 61 11.90 5.78 -2.93
CA ALA A 61 13.36 5.70 -3.06
C ALA A 61 13.83 4.26 -3.21
N ILE A 62 14.93 4.05 -3.93
CA ILE A 62 15.57 2.74 -4.00
C ILE A 62 16.52 2.55 -2.80
N ARG A 63 16.35 1.45 -2.07
CA ARG A 63 17.26 0.98 -1.02
C ARG A 63 17.37 -0.54 -1.11
N ASP A 64 18.60 -1.05 -1.15
CA ASP A 64 18.93 -2.48 -1.22
C ASP A 64 18.19 -3.21 -2.35
N GLY A 65 18.10 -2.59 -3.54
CA GLY A 65 17.47 -3.17 -4.72
C GLY A 65 15.94 -3.20 -4.68
N ARG A 66 15.30 -2.53 -3.72
CA ARG A 66 13.84 -2.44 -3.59
C ARG A 66 13.38 -0.99 -3.56
N VAL A 67 12.18 -0.74 -4.08
CA VAL A 67 11.50 0.55 -3.91
C VAL A 67 10.88 0.59 -2.52
N TRP A 68 11.18 1.63 -1.75
CA TRP A 68 10.55 1.93 -0.47
C TRP A 68 9.64 3.14 -0.61
N ALA A 69 8.45 3.05 -0.02
CA ALA A 69 7.49 4.14 0.07
C ALA A 69 7.46 4.71 1.48
N ARG A 70 7.39 6.03 1.60
CA ARG A 70 7.20 6.75 2.86
C ARG A 70 6.36 8.01 2.65
N GLY A 71 5.79 8.53 3.72
CA GLY A 71 5.14 9.85 3.72
C GLY A 71 6.12 10.99 4.02
N PRO A 72 5.85 12.21 3.54
CA PRO A 72 6.58 13.39 3.99
C PRO A 72 6.27 13.65 5.47
N GLU A 73 7.27 14.09 6.25
CA GLU A 73 7.14 14.23 7.71
C GLU A 73 5.95 15.12 8.11
N ALA A 74 5.64 16.15 7.32
CA ALA A 74 4.54 17.08 7.57
C ALA A 74 3.13 16.45 7.49
N LEU A 75 2.97 15.33 6.76
CA LEU A 75 1.67 14.67 6.55
C LEU A 75 1.59 13.29 7.24
N LYS A 76 2.56 13.00 8.10
CA LYS A 76 2.72 11.68 8.71
C LYS A 76 1.49 11.27 9.52
N GLY A 77 0.92 10.12 9.15
CA GLY A 77 -0.23 9.53 9.82
C GLY A 77 -1.52 10.34 9.70
N LEU A 78 -1.61 11.28 8.77
CA LEU A 78 -2.81 12.08 8.52
C LEU A 78 -3.50 11.60 7.24
N LEU A 79 -4.82 11.39 7.31
CA LEU A 79 -5.67 11.03 6.18
C LEU A 79 -6.77 12.08 6.00
N GLU A 80 -6.97 12.62 4.80
CA GLU A 80 -8.12 13.48 4.52
C GLU A 80 -9.38 12.62 4.29
N VAL A 81 -10.32 12.67 5.23
CA VAL A 81 -11.63 12.01 5.12
C VAL A 81 -12.67 13.06 4.72
N ARG A 82 -13.05 13.07 3.44
CA ARG A 82 -14.03 14.03 2.92
C ARG A 82 -15.36 13.94 3.68
N GLY A 83 -15.87 15.08 4.12
CA GLY A 83 -17.07 15.17 4.96
C GLY A 83 -16.80 15.05 6.47
N VAL A 84 -15.59 14.67 6.88
CA VAL A 84 -15.18 14.57 8.29
C VAL A 84 -14.04 15.54 8.62
N GLY A 85 -12.99 15.57 7.79
CA GLY A 85 -11.79 16.39 7.98
C GLY A 85 -10.50 15.59 7.92
N ILE A 86 -9.39 16.17 8.38
CA ILE A 86 -8.09 15.51 8.47
C ILE A 86 -8.04 14.69 9.76
N MET A 87 -7.84 13.39 9.64
CA MET A 87 -7.91 12.44 10.77
C MET A 87 -6.55 11.80 11.04
N PRO A 88 -6.15 11.66 12.32
CA PRO A 88 -5.00 10.84 12.68
C PRO A 88 -5.30 9.35 12.50
N MET A 89 -4.38 8.65 11.86
CA MET A 89 -4.47 7.21 11.57
C MET A 89 -3.29 6.46 12.19
N LYS A 90 -3.49 5.18 12.49
CA LYS A 90 -2.35 4.26 12.71
C LYS A 90 -1.50 4.24 11.45
N HIS A 91 -0.19 4.44 11.60
CA HIS A 91 0.71 4.57 10.48
C HIS A 91 1.99 3.76 10.63
N THR A 92 2.61 3.47 9.50
CA THR A 92 3.95 2.88 9.35
C THR A 92 4.83 3.92 8.66
N ALA A 93 6.07 4.11 9.14
CA ALA A 93 6.93 5.19 8.64
C ALA A 93 7.39 4.97 7.18
N GLU A 94 7.76 3.73 6.85
CA GLU A 94 8.16 3.33 5.50
C GLU A 94 7.84 1.85 5.27
N VAL A 95 7.62 1.46 4.02
CA VAL A 95 7.32 0.06 3.63
C VAL A 95 7.93 -0.24 2.26
N PRO A 96 8.44 -1.46 2.01
CA PRO A 96 8.82 -1.85 0.66
C PRO A 96 7.57 -1.97 -0.23
N LEU A 97 7.64 -1.41 -1.43
CA LEU A 97 6.52 -1.37 -2.37
C LEU A 97 6.32 -2.75 -3.02
N ALA A 98 5.14 -3.33 -2.85
CA ALA A 98 4.78 -4.66 -3.32
C ALA A 98 3.81 -4.63 -4.50
N LEU A 99 2.90 -3.63 -4.52
CA LEU A 99 1.82 -3.54 -5.50
C LEU A 99 1.48 -2.08 -5.79
N VAL A 100 1.29 -1.78 -7.07
CA VAL A 100 0.69 -0.52 -7.54
C VAL A 100 -0.74 -0.79 -8.02
N CYS A 101 -1.68 0.04 -7.59
CA CYS A 101 -3.07 0.00 -8.00
C CYS A 101 -3.44 1.30 -8.71
N ASP A 102 -3.83 1.21 -9.98
CA ASP A 102 -4.36 2.33 -10.75
C ASP A 102 -5.89 2.35 -10.66
N LEU A 103 -6.42 3.39 -10.02
CA LEU A 103 -7.84 3.57 -9.79
C LEU A 103 -8.48 4.22 -11.01
N VAL A 104 -9.28 3.44 -11.71
CA VAL A 104 -9.89 3.81 -13.00
C VAL A 104 -11.41 3.68 -12.96
N ALA A 105 -12.09 4.27 -13.95
CA ALA A 105 -13.52 4.09 -14.12
C ALA A 105 -13.84 2.62 -14.49
N PRO A 106 -15.02 2.07 -14.10
CA PRO A 106 -15.37 0.67 -14.33
C PRO A 106 -15.18 0.16 -15.79
N PRO A 107 -15.49 0.94 -16.84
CA PRO A 107 -15.28 0.48 -18.22
C PRO A 107 -13.81 0.26 -18.61
N LEU A 108 -12.86 0.81 -17.84
CA LEU A 108 -11.42 0.69 -18.06
C LEU A 108 -10.79 -0.46 -17.27
N VAL A 109 -11.60 -1.20 -16.50
CA VAL A 109 -11.14 -2.39 -15.76
C VAL A 109 -11.26 -3.60 -16.67
N ASP A 110 -10.13 -4.23 -16.96
CA ASP A 110 -10.11 -5.44 -17.77
C ASP A 110 -10.82 -6.59 -17.04
N ARG A 111 -11.68 -7.32 -17.76
CA ARG A 111 -12.37 -8.50 -17.22
C ARG A 111 -11.39 -9.63 -16.86
N LEU A 112 -10.36 -9.80 -17.69
CA LEU A 112 -9.26 -10.75 -17.55
C LEU A 112 -7.97 -9.96 -17.78
N PRO A 113 -7.36 -9.40 -16.73
CA PRO A 113 -6.11 -8.68 -16.87
C PRO A 113 -4.97 -9.66 -17.13
N GLU A 114 -4.09 -9.32 -18.06
CA GLU A 114 -2.76 -9.93 -18.14
C GLU A 114 -1.95 -9.56 -16.89
N GLU A 115 -0.97 -10.40 -16.53
CA GLU A 115 -0.01 -10.04 -15.48
C GLU A 115 0.75 -8.80 -15.93
N ARG A 116 0.65 -7.74 -15.12
CA ARG A 116 1.24 -6.44 -15.45
C ARG A 116 2.23 -6.03 -14.38
N ALA A 117 3.28 -5.38 -14.85
CA ALA A 117 4.18 -4.60 -14.03
C ALA A 117 4.22 -3.16 -14.53
N THR A 118 4.57 -2.25 -13.63
CA THR A 118 4.85 -0.85 -13.95
C THR A 118 6.26 -0.51 -13.47
N ASP A 119 6.95 0.34 -14.23
CA ASP A 119 8.27 0.82 -13.86
C ASP A 119 8.14 1.87 -12.76
N ILE A 120 8.79 1.63 -11.62
CA ILE A 120 8.96 2.60 -10.54
C ILE A 120 10.45 2.69 -10.26
N LEU A 121 11.04 3.85 -10.54
CA LEU A 121 12.48 4.09 -10.40
C LEU A 121 13.36 3.04 -11.12
N GLY A 122 12.93 2.49 -12.26
CA GLY A 122 13.69 1.46 -12.98
C GLY A 122 13.46 0.02 -12.51
N LEU A 123 12.56 -0.20 -11.54
CA LEU A 123 12.19 -1.52 -11.02
C LEU A 123 10.75 -1.87 -11.44
N ASN A 124 10.55 -3.11 -11.90
CA ASN A 124 9.23 -3.62 -12.28
C ASN A 124 8.44 -3.99 -11.03
N ILE A 125 7.38 -3.24 -10.74
CA ILE A 125 6.48 -3.50 -9.62
C ILE A 125 5.16 -4.07 -10.14
N PRO A 126 4.63 -5.14 -9.54
CA PRO A 126 3.31 -5.67 -9.89
C PRO A 126 2.22 -4.59 -9.89
N PHE A 127 1.33 -4.67 -10.87
CA PHE A 127 0.37 -3.61 -11.15
C PHE A 127 -1.02 -4.16 -11.49
N ILE A 128 -2.06 -3.53 -10.92
CA ILE A 128 -3.46 -3.82 -11.26
C ILE A 128 -4.25 -2.53 -11.50
N ARG A 129 -5.30 -2.63 -12.33
CA ARG A 129 -6.36 -1.62 -12.43
C ARG A 129 -7.59 -2.09 -11.70
N LEU A 130 -8.25 -1.20 -10.98
CA LEU A 130 -9.52 -1.51 -10.32
C LEU A 130 -10.45 -0.29 -10.25
N ALA A 131 -11.75 -0.57 -10.16
CA ALA A 131 -12.75 0.44 -9.90
C ALA A 131 -12.85 0.68 -8.38
N PRO A 132 -12.51 1.88 -7.91
CA PRO A 132 -12.31 2.13 -6.48
C PRO A 132 -13.59 1.97 -5.65
N PHE A 133 -14.75 2.34 -6.21
CA PHE A 133 -16.02 2.37 -5.49
C PHE A 133 -16.77 1.04 -5.48
N GLU A 134 -16.24 -0.01 -6.10
CA GLU A 134 -16.80 -1.34 -5.93
C GLU A 134 -16.59 -1.79 -4.48
N ALA A 135 -17.64 -2.34 -3.86
CA ALA A 135 -17.54 -2.90 -2.50
C ALA A 135 -16.45 -3.97 -2.37
N SER A 136 -16.14 -4.66 -3.48
CA SER A 136 -15.09 -5.68 -3.55
C SER A 136 -13.68 -5.12 -3.75
N ALA A 137 -13.48 -3.82 -3.97
CA ALA A 137 -12.15 -3.25 -4.23
C ALA A 137 -11.11 -3.56 -3.15
N PRO A 138 -11.39 -3.41 -1.83
CA PRO A 138 -10.46 -3.83 -0.78
C PRO A 138 -10.10 -5.32 -0.86
N ALA A 139 -11.09 -6.18 -1.15
CA ALA A 139 -10.88 -7.62 -1.26
C ALA A 139 -10.03 -7.99 -2.49
N LYS A 140 -10.22 -7.29 -3.61
CA LYS A 140 -9.41 -7.47 -4.83
C LYS A 140 -7.94 -7.16 -4.59
N ILE A 141 -7.63 -6.08 -3.85
CA ILE A 141 -6.25 -5.73 -3.48
C ILE A 141 -5.63 -6.82 -2.61
N ARG A 142 -6.36 -7.29 -1.59
CA ARG A 142 -5.87 -8.39 -0.72
C ARG A 142 -5.65 -9.68 -1.50
N LEU A 143 -6.53 -10.01 -2.46
CA LEU A 143 -6.36 -11.18 -3.33
C LEU A 143 -5.17 -11.03 -4.29
N ALA A 144 -4.94 -9.82 -4.82
CA ALA A 144 -3.80 -9.54 -5.68
C ALA A 144 -2.48 -9.75 -4.92
N LEU A 145 -2.36 -9.21 -3.71
CA LEU A 145 -1.17 -9.41 -2.87
C LEU A 145 -0.86 -10.88 -2.59
N ARG A 146 -1.88 -11.71 -2.32
CA ARG A 146 -1.69 -13.16 -2.07
C ARG A 146 -1.14 -13.94 -3.27
N ARG A 147 -1.28 -13.40 -4.48
CA ARG A 147 -0.76 -14.03 -5.71
C ARG A 147 0.69 -13.68 -5.99
N LEU A 148 1.21 -12.62 -5.36
CA LEU A 148 2.57 -12.19 -5.57
C LEU A 148 3.52 -13.04 -4.72
N PRO A 149 4.64 -13.50 -5.28
CA PRO A 149 5.73 -14.04 -4.48
C PRO A 149 6.30 -12.88 -3.65
N TRP A 150 5.82 -12.75 -2.42
CA TRP A 150 6.30 -11.74 -1.48
C TRP A 150 7.24 -12.44 -0.48
N ASP A 151 8.54 -12.32 -0.72
CA ASP A 151 9.59 -13.06 -0.01
C ASP A 151 9.72 -12.71 1.49
N ASP A 152 9.06 -11.63 1.96
CA ASP A 152 9.07 -11.17 3.35
C ASP A 152 7.66 -11.10 3.97
N ALA A 153 6.75 -11.98 3.57
CA ALA A 153 5.46 -12.09 4.27
C ALA A 153 5.75 -12.45 5.74
N PRO A 154 5.25 -11.69 6.75
CA PRO A 154 5.39 -12.10 8.13
C PRO A 154 4.81 -13.51 8.25
N THR A 155 5.69 -14.47 8.48
CA THR A 155 5.36 -15.88 8.61
C THR A 155 4.65 -16.02 9.95
N GLY A 156 3.35 -15.78 9.96
CA GLY A 156 2.54 -15.83 11.16
C GLY A 156 1.08 -15.86 10.77
N ASP A 157 0.53 -17.07 10.72
CA ASP A 157 -0.92 -17.23 10.81
C ASP A 157 -1.37 -16.62 12.16
N PRO A 158 -2.29 -15.63 12.18
CA PRO A 158 -2.86 -15.13 13.43
C PRO A 158 -3.48 -16.24 14.30
N ALA A 159 -3.84 -17.38 13.71
CA ALA A 159 -4.38 -18.53 14.43
C ALA A 159 -3.31 -19.36 15.18
N GLU A 160 -2.02 -19.16 14.92
CA GLU A 160 -0.94 -19.89 15.63
C GLU A 160 -0.46 -19.18 16.91
N ALA A 161 -0.70 -17.88 17.05
CA ALA A 161 -0.29 -17.09 18.22
C ALA A 161 -1.06 -17.44 19.52
N GLY A 162 -2.13 -18.24 19.44
CA GLY A 162 -3.02 -18.56 20.57
C GLY A 162 -2.75 -19.88 21.30
N ARG A 163 -1.72 -20.66 20.95
CA ARG A 163 -1.51 -22.01 21.53
C ARG A 163 -0.27 -22.21 22.40
N ALA A 164 0.55 -21.18 22.59
CA ALA A 164 1.73 -21.26 23.46
C ALA A 164 1.49 -20.45 24.74
N GLY A 165 0.74 -21.01 25.70
CA GLY A 165 0.49 -20.30 26.95
C GLY A 165 -0.43 -20.97 27.95
N ASP A 166 -0.45 -22.30 28.06
CA ASP A 166 -0.87 -22.93 29.31
C ASP A 166 0.06 -24.10 29.62
N GLY A 167 0.86 -23.92 30.64
CA GLY A 167 2.02 -24.75 30.91
C GLY A 167 2.94 -24.07 31.88
N ARG A 168 2.48 -23.91 33.12
CA ARG A 168 3.33 -23.73 34.29
C ARG A 168 2.53 -24.03 35.57
N PRO A 169 3.26 -24.39 36.64
CA PRO A 169 3.56 -25.75 37.08
C PRO A 169 2.49 -26.39 37.95
#